data_AF-A0A962QMD0-F1
#
_entry.id   AF-A0A962QMD0-F1
#
_cell.length_a   1.000
_cell.length_b   1.000
_cell.length_c   1.000
_cell.angle_alpha   90.00
_cell.angle_beta   90.00
_cell.angle_gamma   90.00
#
_symmetry.space_group_name_H-M   'P 1'
#
loop_
_entity.id
_entity.type
_entity.pdbx_description
1 polymer ?
#
loop_
_entity_poly.entity_id
_entity_poly.type
_entity_poly.pdbx_seq_one_letter_code
_entity_poly.pdbx_strand_id
1 'polypeptide(L)'
;MSCARSSRPTGGHPAPRLTAVKSRAQQGRYGFHPVPRDRGAALSHQTISYAIGDRLYLNITDRCTLACRFCPKTLGSRRVHEYDLTLAHRPTQAEILVAIDDPRRFSEVVFCGFGEPTLRLALLLDTARHIKHNGGRVRVNTDGLANRVHRRNVLPEMADCVDALSVSMNAQDRDVYDRHCAPALADSYDAMLAFLSAAPRYIDDVTATAIDGLDGVDIAACRGVADRLGVGFRRRELDVVG
;
A
#
# COMPACT_ATOMS: atom_id res chain seq x y z
N MET A 1 33.54 74.22 41.74
CA MET A 1 34.40 73.05 42.03
C MET A 1 33.86 71.91 41.18
N SER A 2 34.57 71.14 40.36
CA SER A 2 35.94 71.01 39.85
C SER A 2 35.76 70.02 38.67
N CYS A 3 36.23 70.32 37.45
CA CYS A 3 37.38 69.64 36.81
C CYS A 3 37.11 68.14 36.47
N ALA A 4 37.51 67.51 35.37
CA ALA A 4 37.96 67.78 34.00
C ALA A 4 38.40 66.40 33.44
N ARG A 5 38.40 66.24 32.10
CA ARG A 5 39.19 65.24 31.32
C ARG A 5 38.79 63.76 31.55
N SER A 6 38.93 62.83 30.60
CA SER A 6 40.01 62.68 29.63
C SER A 6 39.55 61.96 28.35
N SER A 7 40.47 62.00 27.40
CA SER A 7 40.39 61.66 26.00
C SER A 7 41.02 60.30 25.67
N ARG A 8 40.68 59.79 24.48
CA ARG A 8 41.50 59.02 23.51
C ARG A 8 41.41 57.47 23.49
N PRO A 9 41.76 56.87 22.32
CA PRO A 9 41.01 55.78 21.69
C PRO A 9 41.80 54.48 21.58
N THR A 10 41.11 53.38 21.31
CA THR A 10 41.66 52.10 20.86
C THR A 10 40.59 51.49 19.94
N GLY A 11 40.84 50.86 18.81
CA GLY A 11 42.02 50.46 18.06
C GLY A 11 41.43 49.64 16.90
N GLY A 12 41.78 49.96 15.66
CA GLY A 12 41.24 49.31 14.47
C GLY A 12 41.59 47.83 14.44
N HIS A 13 40.59 46.97 14.20
CA HIS A 13 40.82 45.58 13.84
C HIS A 13 41.33 45.49 12.39
N PRO A 14 42.49 44.86 12.14
CA PRO A 14 42.92 44.57 10.78
C PRO A 14 42.17 43.35 10.25
N ALA A 15 41.63 43.48 9.03
CA ALA A 15 41.12 42.39 8.23
C ALA A 15 42.23 41.36 7.93
N PRO A 16 41.97 40.05 8.01
CA PRO A 16 42.96 39.04 7.65
C PRO A 16 43.14 39.00 6.14
N ARG A 17 44.41 39.09 5.71
CA ARG A 17 44.87 38.93 4.34
C ARG A 17 44.55 37.53 3.83
N LEU A 18 43.76 37.44 2.76
CA LEU A 18 43.63 36.24 1.94
C LEU A 18 44.93 36.03 1.15
N THR A 19 45.75 35.10 1.61
CA THR A 19 46.87 34.55 0.85
C THR A 19 46.34 33.54 -0.17
N ALA A 20 46.61 33.82 -1.44
CA ALA A 20 46.31 32.95 -2.57
C ALA A 20 47.06 31.61 -2.44
N VAL A 21 46.32 30.53 -2.20
CA VAL A 21 46.84 29.16 -2.32
C VAL A 21 46.65 28.72 -3.77
N LYS A 22 47.80 28.45 -4.41
CA LYS A 22 47.93 27.98 -5.78
C LYS A 22 47.15 26.68 -6.00
N SER A 23 46.29 26.66 -7.02
CA SER A 23 45.59 25.46 -7.47
C SER A 23 46.60 24.42 -7.98
N ARG A 24 46.69 23.27 -7.31
CA ARG A 24 47.21 22.05 -7.90
C ARG A 24 46.04 21.26 -8.46
N ALA A 25 45.90 21.26 -9.77
CA ALA A 25 45.10 20.29 -10.49
C ALA A 25 45.70 18.90 -10.24
N GLN A 26 45.00 18.08 -9.46
CA GLN A 26 45.25 16.65 -9.39
C GLN A 26 44.12 15.94 -10.11
N GLN A 27 44.48 15.36 -11.26
CA GLN A 27 43.68 14.45 -12.05
C GLN A 27 43.41 13.19 -11.22
N GLY A 28 42.26 13.14 -10.55
CA GLY A 28 41.71 11.91 -9.97
C GLY A 28 40.91 11.17 -11.03
N ARG A 29 41.53 10.19 -11.69
CA ARG A 29 40.85 9.19 -12.52
C ARG A 29 39.86 8.43 -11.64
N TYR A 30 38.57 8.75 -11.72
CA TYR A 30 37.51 7.85 -11.24
C TYR A 30 37.44 6.67 -12.20
N GLY A 31 38.19 5.61 -11.88
CA GLY A 31 38.09 4.34 -12.56
C GLY A 31 36.70 3.75 -12.34
N PHE A 32 35.96 3.56 -13.43
CA PHE A 32 34.83 2.64 -13.48
C PHE A 32 35.39 1.23 -13.19
N HIS A 33 35.25 0.76 -11.95
CA HIS A 33 35.38 -0.66 -11.66
C HIS A 33 34.07 -1.34 -12.09
N PRO A 34 34.08 -2.22 -13.09
CA PRO A 34 32.90 -3.03 -13.38
C PRO A 34 32.62 -3.92 -12.16
N VAL A 35 31.39 -3.81 -11.64
CA VAL A 35 30.86 -4.74 -10.65
C VAL A 35 30.99 -6.16 -11.22
N PRO A 36 31.54 -7.14 -10.48
CA PRO A 36 31.66 -8.50 -10.97
C PRO A 36 30.28 -9.01 -11.39
N ARG A 37 30.15 -9.46 -12.64
CA ARG A 37 28.99 -10.22 -13.09
C ARG A 37 29.01 -11.54 -12.35
N ASP A 38 28.30 -11.58 -11.24
CA ASP A 38 28.07 -12.81 -10.51
C ASP A 38 27.29 -13.76 -11.44
N ARG A 39 27.93 -14.89 -11.75
CA ARG A 39 27.36 -15.93 -12.61
C ARG A 39 26.50 -16.82 -11.73
N GLY A 40 25.18 -16.69 -11.83
CA GLY A 40 24.27 -17.80 -11.46
C GLY A 40 23.38 -17.62 -10.23
N ALA A 41 22.94 -16.41 -9.89
CA ALA A 41 21.68 -16.24 -9.18
C ALA A 41 20.59 -15.94 -10.22
N ALA A 42 19.71 -16.90 -10.49
CA ALA A 42 18.47 -16.58 -11.18
C ALA A 42 17.78 -15.50 -10.35
N LEU A 43 17.69 -14.27 -10.88
CA LEU A 43 16.78 -13.27 -10.33
C LEU A 43 15.42 -13.95 -10.35
N SER A 44 14.92 -14.37 -9.19
CA SER A 44 13.59 -14.95 -9.08
C SER A 44 12.63 -13.83 -9.46
N HIS A 45 12.18 -13.84 -10.71
CA HIS A 45 11.27 -12.82 -11.23
C HIS A 45 9.88 -13.11 -10.64
N GLN A 46 9.68 -12.73 -9.38
CA GLN A 46 8.40 -12.87 -8.69
C GLN A 46 7.37 -11.90 -9.30
N THR A 47 6.10 -12.29 -9.30
CA THR A 47 5.02 -11.45 -9.83
C THR A 47 4.63 -10.38 -8.81
N ILE A 48 5.23 -9.20 -8.94
CA ILE A 48 4.92 -8.01 -8.12
C ILE A 48 3.67 -7.30 -8.65
N SER A 49 3.56 -7.17 -9.98
CA SER A 49 2.40 -6.62 -10.66
C SER A 49 1.90 -7.56 -11.74
N TYR A 50 0.60 -7.54 -12.01
CA TYR A 50 -0.05 -8.35 -13.04
C TYR A 50 -1.30 -7.61 -13.56
N ALA A 51 -1.65 -7.83 -14.82
CA ALA A 51 -2.76 -7.12 -15.46
C ALA A 51 -3.96 -8.05 -15.61
N ILE A 52 -5.16 -7.54 -15.30
CA ILE A 52 -6.42 -8.22 -15.62
C ILE A 52 -7.32 -7.18 -16.28
N GLY A 53 -7.60 -7.40 -17.57
CA GLY A 53 -8.24 -6.38 -18.41
C GLY A 53 -7.39 -5.13 -18.52
N ASP A 54 -7.98 -3.98 -18.19
CA ASP A 54 -7.37 -2.65 -18.25
C ASP A 54 -6.82 -2.15 -16.90
N ARG A 55 -6.73 -3.03 -15.89
CA ARG A 55 -6.27 -2.71 -14.54
C ARG A 55 -4.94 -3.40 -14.22
N LEU A 56 -4.11 -2.74 -13.41
CA LEU A 56 -2.87 -3.30 -12.87
C LEU A 56 -3.03 -3.65 -11.40
N TYR A 57 -2.74 -4.89 -11.01
CA TYR A 57 -2.86 -5.37 -9.64
C TYR A 57 -1.48 -5.50 -8.99
N LEU A 58 -1.34 -5.07 -7.73
CA LEU A 58 -0.09 -5.03 -6.99
C LEU A 58 -0.06 -6.03 -5.83
N ASN A 59 0.71 -7.10 -6.00
CA ASN A 59 0.94 -8.15 -5.01
C ASN A 59 2.08 -7.77 -4.04
N ILE A 60 1.77 -6.92 -3.06
CA ILE A 60 2.79 -6.34 -2.18
C ILE A 60 3.07 -7.16 -0.91
N THR A 61 2.27 -8.18 -0.59
CA THR A 61 2.45 -9.01 0.61
C THR A 61 1.68 -10.32 0.49
N ASP A 62 2.17 -11.35 1.17
CA ASP A 62 1.54 -12.67 1.29
C ASP A 62 0.90 -12.92 2.67
N ARG A 63 1.25 -12.10 3.66
CA ARG A 63 0.62 -12.05 4.99
C ARG A 63 -0.81 -11.49 4.90
N CYS A 64 -1.72 -12.05 5.68
CA CYS A 64 -3.11 -11.60 5.77
C CYS A 64 -3.57 -11.70 7.24
N THR A 65 -4.56 -10.91 7.64
CA THR A 65 -5.19 -11.07 8.97
C THR A 65 -6.22 -12.20 9.00
N LEU A 66 -6.60 -12.69 7.81
CA LEU A 66 -7.57 -13.75 7.60
C LEU A 66 -6.90 -15.02 7.08
N ALA A 67 -7.43 -16.17 7.47
CA ALA A 67 -7.09 -17.48 6.93
C ALA A 67 -8.29 -18.06 6.15
N CYS A 68 -8.90 -17.24 5.28
CA CYS A 68 -10.15 -17.56 4.60
C CYS A 68 -10.09 -18.94 3.94
N ARG A 69 -11.04 -19.82 4.25
CA ARG A 69 -11.05 -21.22 3.79
C ARG A 69 -11.20 -21.36 2.28
N PHE A 70 -11.79 -20.36 1.63
CA PHE A 70 -11.99 -20.28 0.19
C PHE A 70 -10.83 -19.59 -0.56
N CYS A 71 -9.84 -19.05 0.16
CA CYS A 71 -8.73 -18.36 -0.50
C CYS A 71 -7.84 -19.39 -1.23
N PRO A 72 -7.49 -19.20 -2.51
CA PRO A 72 -6.61 -20.15 -3.20
C PRO A 72 -5.31 -20.41 -2.43
N LYS A 73 -4.76 -19.38 -1.77
CA LYS A 73 -3.57 -19.49 -0.90
C LYS A 73 -3.71 -20.57 0.19
N THR A 74 -4.86 -20.67 0.85
CA THR A 74 -5.09 -21.65 1.93
C THR A 74 -5.43 -23.03 1.38
N LEU A 75 -5.85 -23.10 0.11
CA LEU A 75 -6.11 -24.32 -0.64
C LEU A 75 -4.87 -24.84 -1.41
N GLY A 76 -3.70 -24.24 -1.18
CA GLY A 76 -2.43 -24.69 -1.76
C GLY A 76 -2.10 -24.13 -3.14
N SER A 77 -2.91 -23.19 -3.67
CA SER A 77 -2.64 -22.51 -4.93
C SER A 77 -2.20 -21.07 -4.71
N ARG A 78 -1.17 -20.64 -5.43
CA ARG A 78 -0.75 -19.23 -5.51
C ARG A 78 -0.99 -18.64 -6.89
N ARG A 79 -1.94 -19.21 -7.64
CA ARG A 79 -2.26 -18.76 -9.00
C ARG A 79 -3.54 -17.94 -9.06
N VAL A 80 -3.49 -16.87 -9.85
CA VAL A 80 -4.63 -16.07 -10.30
C VAL A 80 -4.54 -16.00 -11.82
N HIS A 81 -5.52 -16.59 -12.52
CA HIS A 81 -5.42 -16.86 -13.96
C HIS A 81 -4.07 -17.53 -14.31
N GLU A 82 -3.28 -16.95 -15.21
CA GLU A 82 -1.95 -17.40 -15.61
C GLU A 82 -0.81 -17.00 -14.66
N TYR A 83 -1.08 -16.11 -13.70
CA TYR A 83 -0.04 -15.51 -12.85
C TYR A 83 0.21 -16.33 -11.58
N ASP A 84 1.47 -16.69 -11.33
CA ASP A 84 1.93 -17.19 -10.01
C ASP A 84 2.33 -16.00 -9.13
N LEU A 85 1.60 -15.79 -8.04
CA LEU A 85 1.77 -14.69 -7.09
C LEU A 85 2.64 -15.07 -5.89
N THR A 86 3.39 -16.17 -5.97
CA THR A 86 4.39 -16.53 -4.96
C THR A 86 5.47 -15.45 -4.86
N LEU A 87 5.71 -14.98 -3.64
CA LEU A 87 6.73 -13.98 -3.33
C LEU A 87 7.94 -14.68 -2.68
N ALA A 88 9.13 -14.53 -3.28
CA ALA A 88 10.37 -14.96 -2.64
C ALA A 88 10.73 -14.01 -1.48
N HIS A 89 10.43 -12.73 -1.64
CA HIS A 89 10.47 -11.72 -0.60
C HIS A 89 9.33 -10.72 -0.75
N ARG A 90 9.00 -10.04 0.34
CA ARG A 90 8.04 -8.93 0.28
C ARG A 90 8.70 -7.76 -0.45
N PRO A 91 8.16 -7.31 -1.60
CA PRO A 91 8.86 -6.38 -2.47
C PRO A 91 9.04 -5.01 -1.80
N THR A 92 10.15 -4.36 -2.07
CA THR A 92 10.43 -2.98 -1.67
C THR A 92 9.59 -2.00 -2.48
N GLN A 93 9.51 -0.74 -2.03
CA GLN A 93 8.83 0.29 -2.81
C GLN A 93 9.48 0.48 -4.18
N ALA A 94 10.81 0.48 -4.27
CA ALA A 94 11.52 0.63 -5.54
C ALA A 94 11.16 -0.47 -6.55
N GLU A 95 11.11 -1.73 -6.11
CA GLU A 95 10.69 -2.85 -6.97
C GLU A 95 9.24 -2.72 -7.43
N ILE A 96 8.34 -2.23 -6.56
CA ILE A 96 6.94 -1.98 -6.92
C ILE A 96 6.83 -0.86 -7.96
N LEU A 97 7.56 0.24 -7.80
CA LEU A 97 7.53 1.34 -8.76
C LEU A 97 8.06 0.93 -10.13
N VAL A 98 9.14 0.13 -10.16
CA VAL A 98 9.63 -0.48 -11.41
C VAL A 98 8.59 -1.41 -12.04
N ALA A 99 7.87 -2.20 -11.24
CA ALA A 99 6.82 -3.10 -11.72
C ALA A 99 5.54 -2.37 -12.19
N ILE A 100 5.31 -1.13 -11.73
CA ILE A 100 4.20 -0.29 -12.20
C ILE A 100 4.55 0.36 -13.55
N ASP A 101 5.80 0.80 -13.73
CA ASP A 101 6.23 1.60 -14.88
C ASP A 101 5.38 2.87 -15.02
N ASP A 102 4.55 3.00 -16.05
CA ASP A 102 3.64 4.15 -16.23
C ASP A 102 2.21 3.79 -15.78
N PRO A 103 1.71 4.33 -14.64
CA PRO A 103 0.39 4.00 -14.13
C PRO A 103 -0.76 4.51 -15.02
N ARG A 104 -0.52 5.46 -15.93
CA ARG A 104 -1.55 6.01 -16.85
C ARG A 104 -1.96 5.03 -17.93
N ARG A 105 -1.22 3.95 -18.10
CA ARG A 105 -1.52 2.86 -19.04
C ARG A 105 -2.71 2.01 -18.61
N PHE A 106 -3.17 2.19 -17.36
CA PHE A 106 -4.23 1.41 -16.75
C PHE A 106 -5.35 2.34 -16.29
N SER A 107 -6.60 1.86 -16.33
CA SER A 107 -7.73 2.60 -15.78
C SER A 107 -7.68 2.69 -14.26
N GLU A 108 -7.03 1.72 -13.61
CA GLU A 108 -6.89 1.62 -12.16
C GLU A 108 -5.68 0.78 -11.78
N VAL A 109 -4.92 1.23 -10.77
CA VAL A 109 -3.91 0.43 -10.07
C VAL A 109 -4.49 -0.04 -8.74
N VAL A 110 -4.52 -1.36 -8.56
CA VAL A 110 -5.25 -2.03 -7.48
C VAL A 110 -4.27 -2.69 -6.52
N PHE A 111 -4.22 -2.26 -5.27
CA PHE A 111 -3.52 -3.00 -4.22
C PHE A 111 -4.33 -4.25 -3.89
N CYS A 112 -3.83 -5.42 -4.31
CA CYS A 112 -4.53 -6.70 -4.20
C CYS A 112 -3.55 -7.86 -4.44
N GLY A 113 -3.84 -9.02 -3.85
CA GLY A 113 -3.04 -10.23 -4.01
C GLY A 113 -3.53 -11.28 -3.03
N PHE A 114 -2.65 -12.20 -2.64
CA PHE A 114 -3.00 -13.20 -1.62
C PHE A 114 -2.81 -12.73 -0.18
N GLY A 115 -2.25 -11.55 0.05
CA GLY A 115 -2.13 -10.92 1.36
C GLY A 115 -3.07 -9.74 1.55
N GLU A 116 -3.08 -9.20 2.77
CA GLU A 116 -3.79 -7.98 3.15
C GLU A 116 -2.85 -6.77 2.94
N PRO A 117 -3.08 -5.91 1.92
CA PRO A 117 -2.17 -4.82 1.59
C PRO A 117 -1.97 -3.82 2.74
N THR A 118 -3.01 -3.60 3.57
CA THR A 118 -2.93 -2.63 4.68
C THR A 118 -2.02 -3.08 5.81
N LEU A 119 -1.56 -4.35 5.85
CA LEU A 119 -0.47 -4.77 6.73
C LEU A 119 0.86 -4.08 6.41
N ARG A 120 0.98 -3.50 5.20
CA ARG A 120 2.12 -2.67 4.77
C ARG A 120 1.69 -1.22 4.54
N LEU A 121 0.84 -0.67 5.43
CA LEU A 121 0.20 0.63 5.27
C LEU A 121 1.15 1.76 4.83
N ALA A 122 2.28 1.97 5.51
CA ALA A 122 3.21 3.05 5.15
C ALA A 122 3.69 2.95 3.68
N LEU A 123 4.12 1.75 3.27
CA LEU A 123 4.52 1.49 1.89
C LEU A 123 3.35 1.64 0.92
N LEU A 124 2.16 1.16 1.28
CA LEU A 124 0.96 1.31 0.46
C LEU A 124 0.67 2.79 0.21
N LEU A 125 0.67 3.62 1.26
CA LEU A 125 0.40 5.06 1.17
C LEU A 125 1.45 5.77 0.32
N ASP A 126 2.73 5.47 0.53
CA ASP A 126 3.82 6.11 -0.25
C ASP A 126 3.78 5.71 -1.73
N THR A 127 3.49 4.44 -2.04
CA THR A 127 3.27 3.98 -3.42
C THR A 127 2.01 4.60 -4.02
N ALA A 128 0.90 4.67 -3.28
CA ALA A 128 -0.36 5.25 -3.74
C ALA A 128 -0.19 6.73 -4.09
N ARG A 129 0.49 7.53 -3.25
CA ARG A 129 0.83 8.93 -3.54
C ARG A 129 1.67 9.05 -4.80
N HIS A 130 2.65 8.17 -5.00
CA HIS A 130 3.45 8.16 -6.22
C HIS A 130 2.60 7.87 -7.46
N ILE A 131 1.69 6.89 -7.41
CA ILE A 131 0.78 6.57 -8.51
C ILE A 131 -0.09 7.80 -8.85
N LYS A 132 -0.70 8.41 -7.83
CA LYS A 132 -1.56 9.60 -7.99
C LYS A 132 -0.80 10.79 -8.57
N HIS A 133 0.41 11.05 -8.10
CA HIS A 133 1.26 12.14 -8.62
C HIS A 133 1.60 11.94 -10.11
N ASN A 134 1.69 10.69 -10.56
CA ASN A 134 1.93 10.35 -11.96
C ASN A 134 0.64 10.13 -12.78
N GLY A 135 -0.51 10.54 -12.26
CA GLY A 135 -1.79 10.55 -12.99
C GLY A 135 -2.53 9.21 -13.02
N GLY A 136 -2.15 8.24 -12.19
CA GLY A 136 -2.90 6.99 -12.02
C GLY A 136 -4.06 7.12 -11.03
N ARG A 137 -5.02 6.20 -11.14
CA ARG A 137 -6.12 6.01 -10.17
C ARG A 137 -5.79 4.82 -9.25
N VAL A 138 -6.06 4.93 -7.95
CA VAL A 138 -5.71 3.93 -6.94
C VAL A 138 -6.95 3.31 -6.30
N ARG A 139 -7.02 1.98 -6.29
CA ARG A 139 -7.97 1.22 -5.46
C ARG A 139 -7.26 0.31 -4.49
N VAL A 140 -7.82 0.18 -3.30
CA VAL A 140 -7.34 -0.79 -2.30
C VAL A 140 -8.41 -1.85 -2.07
N ASN A 141 -8.04 -3.11 -2.36
CA ASN A 141 -8.82 -4.27 -1.94
C ASN A 141 -8.32 -4.68 -0.55
N THR A 142 -9.22 -4.78 0.42
CA THR A 142 -8.87 -5.02 1.82
C THR A 142 -9.88 -5.94 2.53
N ASP A 143 -9.44 -6.61 3.58
CA ASP A 143 -10.29 -7.28 4.57
C ASP A 143 -11.04 -6.31 5.51
N GLY A 144 -10.69 -5.02 5.49
CA GLY A 144 -11.33 -3.98 6.31
C GLY A 144 -10.84 -3.93 7.75
N LEU A 145 -9.76 -4.63 8.10
CA LEU A 145 -9.23 -4.73 9.47
C LEU A 145 -8.07 -3.78 9.75
N ALA A 146 -7.76 -2.87 8.82
CA ALA A 146 -6.65 -1.92 8.93
C ALA A 146 -6.69 -1.13 10.25
N ASN A 147 -7.84 -0.56 10.63
CA ASN A 147 -7.97 0.19 11.88
C ASN A 147 -7.70 -0.69 13.12
N ARG A 148 -8.10 -1.96 13.07
CA ARG A 148 -7.88 -2.92 14.16
C ARG A 148 -6.39 -3.28 14.29
N VAL A 149 -5.72 -3.53 13.16
CA VAL A 149 -4.28 -3.84 13.11
C VAL A 149 -3.45 -2.65 13.59
N HIS A 150 -3.73 -1.45 13.09
CA HIS A 150 -2.94 -0.24 13.38
C HIS A 150 -3.38 0.48 14.66
N ARG A 151 -4.46 0.01 15.31
CA ARG A 151 -5.02 0.55 16.57
C ARG A 151 -5.37 2.04 16.50
N ARG A 152 -5.74 2.53 15.31
CA ARG A 152 -6.13 3.92 15.04
C ARG A 152 -6.94 3.98 13.75
N ASN A 153 -7.62 5.10 13.50
CA ASN A 153 -8.29 5.31 12.22
C ASN A 153 -7.26 5.66 11.14
N VAL A 154 -7.14 4.82 10.10
CA VAL A 154 -6.20 4.99 8.98
C VAL A 154 -6.86 5.61 7.75
N LEU A 155 -8.19 5.69 7.71
CA LEU A 155 -8.95 6.29 6.60
C LEU A 155 -8.52 7.74 6.27
N PRO A 156 -8.23 8.62 7.25
CA PRO A 156 -7.74 9.96 6.94
C PRO A 156 -6.42 9.98 6.16
N GLU A 157 -5.53 9.02 6.38
CA GLU A 157 -4.27 8.94 5.63
C GLU A 157 -4.47 8.41 4.20
N MET A 158 -5.51 7.60 3.99
CA MET A 158 -5.87 7.06 2.69
C MET A 158 -6.56 8.11 1.80
N ALA A 159 -7.31 9.05 2.39
CA ALA A 159 -8.13 10.04 1.67
C ALA A 159 -7.38 10.79 0.56
N ASP A 160 -6.11 11.14 0.80
CA ASP A 160 -5.32 11.93 -0.15
C ASP A 160 -4.81 11.10 -1.36
N CYS A 161 -4.83 9.77 -1.27
CA CYS A 161 -4.14 8.92 -2.23
C CYS A 161 -4.87 7.66 -2.69
N VAL A 162 -6.04 7.37 -2.13
CA VAL A 162 -6.88 6.22 -2.48
C VAL A 162 -8.20 6.73 -3.05
N ASP A 163 -8.48 6.40 -4.31
CA ASP A 163 -9.71 6.80 -4.99
C ASP A 163 -10.89 5.87 -4.69
N ALA A 164 -10.60 4.61 -4.39
CA ALA A 164 -11.62 3.60 -4.13
C ALA A 164 -11.19 2.54 -3.10
N LEU A 165 -12.16 2.07 -2.31
CA LEU A 165 -12.03 0.93 -1.40
C LEU A 165 -12.98 -0.20 -1.80
N SER A 166 -12.44 -1.41 -1.88
CA SER A 166 -13.23 -2.63 -2.04
C SER A 166 -13.00 -3.53 -0.83
N VAL A 167 -13.96 -3.61 0.08
CA VAL A 167 -13.85 -4.39 1.32
C VAL A 167 -14.47 -5.77 1.14
N SER A 168 -13.72 -6.80 1.51
CA SER A 168 -14.16 -8.21 1.45
C SER A 168 -15.02 -8.57 2.67
N MET A 169 -16.28 -8.14 2.66
CA MET A 169 -17.25 -8.44 3.72
C MET A 169 -17.62 -9.92 3.78
N ASN A 170 -17.79 -10.57 2.62
CA ASN A 170 -17.99 -12.02 2.40
C ASN A 170 -19.19 -12.71 3.08
N ALA A 171 -19.80 -12.14 4.11
CA ALA A 171 -20.93 -12.73 4.82
C ALA A 171 -21.83 -11.66 5.44
N GLN A 172 -23.12 -12.01 5.59
CA GLN A 172 -24.16 -11.13 6.13
C GLN A 172 -24.18 -11.04 7.66
N ASP A 173 -23.47 -11.96 8.33
CA ASP A 173 -23.41 -12.05 9.78
C ASP A 173 -22.05 -12.62 10.24
N ARG A 174 -21.81 -12.52 11.55
CA ARG A 174 -20.55 -12.90 12.19
C ARG A 174 -20.28 -14.40 12.12
N ASP A 175 -21.28 -15.25 12.32
CA ASP A 175 -21.08 -16.70 12.39
C ASP A 175 -20.63 -17.25 11.03
N VAL A 176 -21.29 -16.79 9.96
CA VAL A 176 -20.93 -17.14 8.58
C VAL A 176 -19.58 -16.51 8.20
N TYR A 177 -19.31 -15.27 8.62
CA TYR A 177 -18.02 -14.63 8.42
C TYR A 177 -16.88 -15.41 9.09
N ASP A 178 -16.99 -15.73 10.37
CA ASP A 178 -15.94 -16.41 11.13
C ASP A 178 -15.71 -17.83 10.59
N ARG A 179 -16.78 -18.51 10.16
CA ARG A 179 -16.68 -19.82 9.48
C ARG A 179 -15.83 -19.74 8.22
N HIS A 180 -16.05 -18.76 7.36
CA HIS A 180 -15.41 -18.71 6.03
C HIS A 180 -14.11 -17.92 6.01
N CYS A 181 -14.07 -16.75 6.64
CA CYS A 181 -12.91 -15.86 6.68
C CYS A 181 -11.87 -16.28 7.71
N ALA A 182 -12.24 -17.04 8.75
CA ALA A 182 -11.37 -17.54 9.80
C ALA A 182 -10.37 -16.46 10.29
N PRO A 183 -10.86 -15.34 10.87
CA PRO A 183 -10.02 -14.23 11.28
C PRO A 183 -9.07 -14.62 12.41
N ALA A 184 -7.85 -14.08 12.39
CA ALA A 184 -6.89 -14.24 13.48
C ALA A 184 -7.17 -13.30 14.68
N LEU A 185 -8.03 -12.30 14.50
CA LEU A 185 -8.34 -11.29 15.50
C LEU A 185 -9.79 -11.45 15.97
N ALA A 186 -9.99 -11.37 17.29
CA ALA A 186 -11.34 -11.32 17.85
C ALA A 186 -12.07 -10.05 17.39
N ASP A 187 -13.38 -10.18 17.16
CA ASP A 187 -14.30 -9.13 16.72
C ASP A 187 -13.98 -8.55 15.35
N SER A 188 -13.37 -9.35 14.47
CA SER A 188 -13.06 -8.95 13.10
C SER A 188 -14.31 -8.56 12.30
N TYR A 189 -15.43 -9.28 12.44
CA TYR A 189 -16.65 -8.92 11.71
C TYR A 189 -17.12 -7.49 12.05
N ASP A 190 -17.28 -7.19 13.34
CA ASP A 190 -17.72 -5.85 13.79
C ASP A 190 -16.69 -4.77 13.45
N ALA A 191 -15.38 -5.07 13.58
CA ALA A 191 -14.33 -4.14 13.22
C ALA A 191 -14.34 -3.80 11.72
N MET A 192 -14.58 -4.79 10.86
CA MET A 192 -14.73 -4.62 9.42
C MET A 192 -15.98 -3.80 9.08
N LEU A 193 -17.12 -4.06 9.73
CA LEU A 193 -18.33 -3.24 9.54
C LEU A 193 -18.12 -1.78 10.00
N ALA A 194 -17.42 -1.58 11.13
CA ALA A 194 -17.08 -0.25 11.62
C ALA A 194 -16.16 0.51 10.65
N PHE A 195 -15.19 -0.19 10.04
CA PHE A 195 -14.34 0.37 8.98
C PHE A 195 -15.15 0.75 7.75
N LEU A 196 -16.01 -0.15 7.25
CA LEU A 196 -16.91 0.11 6.13
C LEU A 196 -17.83 1.31 6.38
N SER A 197 -18.43 1.41 7.58
CA SER A 197 -19.33 2.51 7.95
C SER A 197 -18.62 3.86 8.00
N ALA A 198 -17.34 3.89 8.39
CA ALA A 198 -16.57 5.13 8.51
C ALA A 198 -15.96 5.58 7.17
N ALA A 199 -15.69 4.66 6.25
CA ALA A 199 -14.95 4.92 5.01
C ALA A 199 -15.55 6.00 4.09
N PRO A 200 -16.88 6.09 3.89
CA PRO A 200 -17.49 7.11 3.02
C PRO A 200 -17.27 8.55 3.47
N ARG A 201 -16.79 8.78 4.70
CA ARG A 201 -16.41 10.12 5.16
C ARG A 201 -15.08 10.61 4.58
N TYR A 202 -14.30 9.72 3.98
CA TYR A 202 -12.93 9.96 3.56
C TYR A 202 -12.65 9.58 2.11
N ILE A 203 -13.38 8.58 1.58
CA ILE A 203 -13.16 8.02 0.24
C ILE A 203 -14.51 7.92 -0.45
N ASP A 204 -14.58 8.45 -1.67
CA ASP A 204 -15.85 8.60 -2.40
C ASP A 204 -16.43 7.27 -2.88
N ASP A 205 -15.58 6.35 -3.37
CA ASP A 205 -15.99 5.05 -3.90
C ASP A 205 -15.67 3.94 -2.90
N VAL A 206 -16.66 3.58 -2.08
CA VAL A 206 -16.56 2.47 -1.12
C VAL A 206 -17.55 1.38 -1.50
N THR A 207 -17.03 0.18 -1.72
CA THR A 207 -17.83 -0.99 -2.09
C THR A 207 -17.55 -2.16 -1.14
N ALA A 208 -18.60 -2.70 -0.53
CA ALA A 208 -18.56 -4.00 0.12
C ALA A 208 -18.71 -5.12 -0.92
N THR A 209 -18.05 -6.26 -0.71
CA THR A 209 -18.12 -7.42 -1.60
C THR A 209 -18.42 -8.70 -0.84
N ALA A 210 -19.16 -9.60 -1.48
CA ALA A 210 -19.38 -10.96 -0.99
C ALA A 210 -19.28 -11.99 -2.10
N ILE A 211 -18.93 -13.23 -1.75
CA ILE A 211 -18.75 -14.33 -2.70
C ILE A 211 -19.99 -15.20 -2.68
N ASP A 212 -20.62 -15.33 -3.84
CA ASP A 212 -21.75 -16.21 -4.10
C ASP A 212 -21.25 -17.64 -4.30
N GLY A 213 -21.96 -18.61 -3.72
CA GLY A 213 -21.57 -20.03 -3.71
C GLY A 213 -20.90 -20.52 -2.43
N LEU A 214 -20.60 -19.63 -1.47
CA LEU A 214 -20.16 -20.05 -0.13
C LEU A 214 -21.34 -20.54 0.71
N ASP A 215 -21.19 -21.69 1.35
CA ASP A 215 -22.24 -22.28 2.18
C ASP A 215 -22.79 -21.31 3.23
N GLY A 216 -24.10 -21.11 3.27
CA GLY A 216 -24.80 -20.20 4.18
C GLY A 216 -24.53 -18.70 3.98
N VAL A 217 -23.81 -18.29 2.93
CA VAL A 217 -23.73 -16.87 2.55
C VAL A 217 -24.98 -16.49 1.77
N ASP A 218 -25.71 -15.49 2.26
CA ASP A 218 -26.86 -14.91 1.58
C ASP A 218 -26.45 -13.57 0.94
N ILE A 219 -26.39 -13.55 -0.39
CA ILE A 219 -25.98 -12.37 -1.16
C ILE A 219 -26.99 -11.22 -1.04
N ALA A 220 -28.28 -11.50 -0.93
CA ALA A 220 -29.29 -10.47 -0.75
C ALA A 220 -29.17 -9.85 0.66
N ALA A 221 -28.94 -10.67 1.68
CA ALA A 221 -28.69 -10.19 3.04
C ALA A 221 -27.37 -9.39 3.13
N CYS A 222 -26.31 -9.83 2.45
CA CYS A 222 -25.05 -9.09 2.33
C CYS A 222 -25.27 -7.72 1.68
N ARG A 223 -26.03 -7.65 0.58
CA ARG A 223 -26.43 -6.37 -0.03
C ARG A 223 -27.17 -5.50 0.97
N GLY A 224 -28.12 -6.05 1.71
CA GLY A 224 -28.85 -5.32 2.76
C GLY A 224 -27.95 -4.76 3.86
N VAL A 225 -26.85 -5.44 4.22
CA VAL A 225 -25.82 -4.89 5.13
C VAL A 225 -25.15 -3.67 4.50
N ALA A 226 -24.68 -3.78 3.26
CA ALA A 226 -24.01 -2.70 2.54
C ALA A 226 -24.93 -1.46 2.37
N ASP A 227 -26.19 -1.68 2.00
CA ASP A 227 -27.19 -0.62 1.85
C ASP A 227 -27.43 0.13 3.16
N ARG A 228 -27.51 -0.58 4.30
CA ARG A 228 -27.63 0.03 5.64
C ARG A 228 -26.41 0.86 6.02
N LEU A 229 -25.23 0.49 5.54
CA LEU A 229 -23.99 1.23 5.77
C LEU A 229 -23.79 2.39 4.78
N GLY A 230 -24.64 2.50 3.75
CA GLY A 230 -24.55 3.55 2.74
C GLY A 230 -23.37 3.37 1.78
N VAL A 231 -22.95 2.12 1.53
CA VAL A 231 -21.83 1.78 0.62
C VAL A 231 -22.33 0.97 -0.58
N GLY A 232 -21.57 0.98 -1.67
CA GLY A 232 -21.86 0.12 -2.82
C GLY A 232 -21.75 -1.36 -2.46
N PHE A 233 -22.38 -2.22 -3.26
CA PHE A 233 -22.27 -3.68 -3.11
C PHE A 233 -22.01 -4.38 -4.43
N ARG A 234 -20.98 -5.24 -4.46
CA ARG A 234 -20.63 -6.07 -5.62
C ARG A 234 -20.56 -7.55 -5.23
N ARG A 235 -21.38 -8.37 -5.91
CA ARG A 235 -21.32 -9.83 -5.87
C ARG A 235 -20.08 -10.31 -6.62
N ARG A 236 -19.39 -11.30 -6.06
CA ARG A 236 -18.32 -12.08 -6.70
C ARG A 236 -18.77 -13.54 -6.78
N GLU A 237 -18.19 -14.32 -7.69
CA GLU A 237 -18.50 -15.75 -7.82
C GLU A 237 -17.37 -16.57 -7.22
N LEU A 238 -17.71 -17.67 -6.55
CA LEU A 238 -16.72 -18.62 -6.03
C LEU A 238 -15.89 -19.19 -7.20
N ASP A 239 -14.61 -19.44 -6.94
CA ASP A 239 -13.61 -19.95 -7.90
C ASP A 239 -13.32 -19.05 -9.12
N VAL A 240 -13.95 -17.87 -9.20
CA VAL A 240 -13.60 -16.82 -10.17
C VAL A 240 -12.73 -15.78 -9.48
N VAL A 241 -11.42 -15.84 -9.74
CA VAL A 241 -10.41 -14.98 -9.10
C VAL A 241 -9.83 -14.01 -10.11
N GLY A 242 -10.07 -12.70 -9.91
CA GLY A 242 -9.59 -11.61 -10.78
C GLY A 242 -10.52 -10.41 -10.78
#